data_AF-A0AA40HWP6-F1
#
_entry.id   AF-A0AA40HWP6-F1
#
_cell.length_a   1.000
_cell.length_b   1.000
_cell.length_c   1.000
_cell.angle_alpha   90.00
_cell.angle_beta   90.00
_cell.angle_gamma   90.00
#
_symmetry.space_group_name_H-M   'P 1'
#
loop_
_entity.id
_entity.type
_entity.pdbx_description
1 polymer ?
#
loop_
_entity_poly.entity_id
_entity_poly.type
_entity_poly.pdbx_seq_one_letter_code
_entity_poly.pdbx_strand_id
1 'polypeptide(L)'
;MATLRVQPEAQAKVDVFREDLCTKTENLLGSYFPKKISELDAFLKEPDLNEANLSNLKAPLDIPVPDPKEDKDEKKKEDEDKGPPCGPVSCNEKIVILLQRLKPEIKDVIEQLNLVTTWLQLQIPRIEDGNNFGVAVQEKVFELMTALHTKLEGFHTQIAKYFSERGDAVTKAAKQPHVVGETQVGVYEGKDTFEVGPDPGLPQGDYRQLVHELDEAEYRDIRLMVMEIRNAYAVLYDIILKNFEKLKKPRGETKGMIY
;
A
#
# COMPACT_ATOMS: atom_id res chain seq x y z
N MET A 1 23.79 12.25 -41.10
CA MET A 1 23.32 12.01 -39.72
C MET A 1 23.88 13.12 -38.86
N ALA A 2 23.05 13.80 -38.06
CA ALA A 2 23.55 14.74 -37.07
C ALA A 2 24.21 13.95 -35.93
N THR A 3 25.51 14.14 -35.72
CA THR A 3 26.22 13.51 -34.61
C THR A 3 26.11 14.43 -33.40
N LEU A 4 25.42 13.98 -32.35
CA LEU A 4 25.39 14.69 -31.09
C LEU A 4 26.79 14.65 -30.48
N ARG A 5 27.43 15.82 -30.32
CA ARG A 5 28.74 15.93 -29.69
C ARG A 5 28.55 16.08 -28.18
N VAL A 6 28.70 14.98 -27.46
CA VAL A 6 28.66 14.96 -25.99
C VAL A 6 30.04 15.33 -25.44
N GLN A 7 30.10 16.18 -24.42
CA GLN A 7 31.37 16.48 -23.74
C GLN A 7 31.88 15.22 -23.02
N PRO A 8 33.18 14.90 -23.10
CA PRO A 8 33.73 13.72 -22.42
C PRO A 8 33.43 13.67 -20.92
N GLU A 9 33.44 14.83 -20.26
CA GLU A 9 33.10 14.96 -18.83
C GLU A 9 31.66 14.55 -18.52
N ALA A 10 30.72 14.80 -19.43
CA ALA A 10 29.33 14.42 -19.23
C ALA A 10 29.16 12.90 -19.28
N GLN A 11 29.84 12.23 -20.22
CA GLN A 11 29.83 10.76 -20.30
C GLN A 11 30.46 10.13 -19.05
N ALA A 12 31.61 10.65 -18.61
CA ALA A 12 32.29 10.15 -17.41
C ALA A 12 31.41 10.22 -16.15
N LYS A 13 30.63 11.30 -15.97
CA LYS A 13 29.71 11.43 -14.82
C LYS A 13 28.61 10.35 -14.82
N VAL A 14 28.08 10.02 -16.00
CA VAL A 14 27.05 8.97 -16.14
C VAL A 14 27.64 7.59 -15.90
N ASP A 15 28.87 7.35 -16.35
CA ASP A 15 29.55 6.07 -16.15
C ASP A 15 29.85 5.82 -14.66
N VAL A 16 30.34 6.82 -13.93
CA VAL A 16 30.51 6.75 -12.47
C VAL A 16 29.17 6.44 -11.77
N PHE A 17 28.09 7.11 -12.17
CA PHE A 17 26.77 6.85 -11.60
C PHE A 17 26.29 5.41 -11.88
N ARG A 18 26.57 4.85 -13.06
CA ARG A 18 26.24 3.45 -13.41
C ARG A 18 27.03 2.46 -12.56
N GLU A 19 28.31 2.71 -12.33
CA GLU A 19 29.17 1.88 -11.48
C GLU A 19 28.71 1.91 -10.02
N ASP A 20 28.36 3.08 -9.49
CA ASP A 20 27.80 3.24 -8.16
C ASP A 20 26.49 2.46 -8.00
N LEU A 21 25.58 2.58 -8.97
CA LEU A 21 24.32 1.83 -8.98
C LEU A 21 24.56 0.32 -9.05
N CYS A 22 25.52 -0.13 -9.86
CA CYS A 22 25.85 -1.55 -9.96
C CYS A 22 26.36 -2.09 -8.61
N THR A 23 27.27 -1.36 -7.96
CA THR A 23 27.82 -1.73 -6.65
C THR A 23 26.73 -1.78 -5.58
N LYS A 24 25.81 -0.80 -5.58
CA LYS A 24 24.66 -0.79 -4.66
C LYS A 24 23.73 -1.97 -4.93
N THR A 25 23.39 -2.27 -6.18
CA THR A 25 22.56 -3.43 -6.53
C THR A 25 23.19 -4.75 -6.08
N GLU A 26 24.49 -4.93 -6.29
CA GLU A 26 25.20 -6.13 -5.83
C GLU A 26 25.18 -6.26 -4.29
N ASN A 27 25.36 -5.16 -3.56
CA ASN A 27 25.22 -5.14 -2.10
C ASN A 27 23.78 -5.41 -1.64
N LEU A 28 22.78 -4.90 -2.37
CA LEU A 28 21.37 -5.16 -2.07
C LEU A 28 21.08 -6.66 -2.15
N LEU A 29 21.52 -7.31 -3.22
CA LEU A 29 21.34 -8.75 -3.41
C LEU A 29 22.17 -9.54 -2.40
N GLY A 30 23.46 -9.23 -2.26
CA GLY A 30 24.39 -10.00 -1.44
C GLY A 30 24.15 -9.90 0.07
N SER A 31 23.52 -8.83 0.55
CA SER A 31 23.32 -8.62 1.99
C SER A 31 21.95 -8.06 2.36
N TYR A 32 21.47 -7.02 1.69
CA TYR A 32 20.32 -6.25 2.18
C TYR A 32 19.00 -7.00 2.07
N PHE A 33 18.71 -7.60 0.90
CA PHE A 33 17.46 -8.31 0.65
C PHE A 33 17.31 -9.54 1.58
N PRO A 34 18.32 -10.42 1.75
CA PRO A 34 18.24 -11.51 2.72
C PRO A 34 18.01 -11.04 4.16
N LYS A 35 18.65 -9.93 4.56
CA LYS A 35 18.44 -9.32 5.88
C LYS A 35 16.99 -8.87 6.04
N LYS A 36 16.46 -8.12 5.08
CA LYS A 36 15.07 -7.62 5.11
C LYS A 36 14.03 -8.73 5.13
N ILE A 37 14.24 -9.80 4.36
CA ILE A 37 13.37 -10.98 4.40
C ILE A 37 13.31 -11.56 5.82
N SER A 38 14.47 -11.71 6.47
CA SER A 38 14.57 -12.26 7.83
C SER A 38 13.94 -11.35 8.89
N GLU A 39 14.14 -10.03 8.78
CA GLU A 39 13.54 -9.03 9.68
C GLU A 39 12.01 -9.04 9.58
N LEU A 40 11.46 -9.05 8.36
CA LEU A 40 10.01 -9.07 8.14
C LEU A 40 9.39 -10.42 8.53
N ASP A 41 10.10 -11.53 8.33
CA ASP A 41 9.68 -12.84 8.84
C ASP A 41 9.62 -12.89 10.37
N ALA A 42 10.56 -12.23 11.06
CA ALA A 42 10.52 -12.09 12.51
C ALA A 42 9.33 -11.21 12.94
N PHE A 43 9.14 -10.07 12.27
CA PHE A 43 8.03 -9.16 12.57
C PHE A 43 6.67 -9.84 12.41
N LEU A 44 6.47 -10.61 11.34
CA LEU A 44 5.24 -11.38 11.10
C LEU A 44 4.94 -12.44 12.15
N LYS A 45 5.90 -12.82 13.00
CA LYS A 45 5.72 -13.79 14.09
C LYS A 45 5.48 -13.11 15.44
N GLU A 46 5.59 -11.78 15.51
CA GLU A 46 5.36 -11.06 16.75
C GLU A 46 3.87 -11.09 17.14
N PRO A 47 3.53 -11.08 18.44
CA PRO A 47 2.15 -11.13 18.91
C PRO A 47 1.27 -10.03 18.33
N ASP A 48 1.84 -8.83 18.13
CA ASP A 48 1.12 -7.66 17.62
C ASP A 48 0.57 -7.84 16.20
N LEU A 49 1.10 -8.79 15.41
CA LEU A 49 0.58 -9.17 14.08
C LEU A 49 -0.13 -10.53 14.07
N ASN A 50 -0.32 -11.14 15.25
CA ASN A 50 -0.94 -12.45 15.42
C ASN A 50 -2.00 -12.45 16.54
N GLU A 51 -2.78 -11.36 16.62
CA GLU A 51 -3.90 -11.22 17.54
C GLU A 51 -4.96 -12.29 17.29
N ALA A 52 -5.21 -13.15 18.28
CA ALA A 52 -6.13 -14.27 18.17
C ALA A 52 -7.61 -13.85 18.31
N ASN A 53 -7.86 -12.76 19.05
CA ASN A 53 -9.20 -12.23 19.24
C ASN A 53 -9.26 -10.77 18.78
N LEU A 54 -9.90 -10.53 17.63
CA LEU A 54 -10.02 -9.20 17.03
C LEU A 54 -10.78 -8.20 17.91
N SER A 55 -11.57 -8.66 18.88
CA SER A 55 -12.19 -7.78 19.88
C SER A 55 -11.14 -6.99 20.69
N ASN A 56 -9.92 -7.51 20.81
CA ASN A 56 -8.81 -6.82 21.47
C ASN A 56 -8.33 -5.59 20.68
N LEU A 57 -8.72 -5.44 19.41
CA LEU A 57 -8.41 -4.27 18.59
C LEU A 57 -9.42 -3.13 18.78
N LYS A 58 -10.56 -3.36 19.43
CA LYS A 58 -11.59 -2.33 19.58
C LYS A 58 -11.07 -1.16 20.42
N ALA A 59 -10.91 0.00 19.79
CA ALA A 59 -10.61 1.25 20.47
C ALA A 59 -11.86 1.79 21.20
N PRO A 60 -11.69 2.49 22.33
CA PRO A 60 -12.79 3.22 22.97
C PRO A 60 -13.45 4.22 22.00
N LEU A 61 -14.79 4.29 22.03
CA LEU A 61 -15.57 5.19 21.20
C LEU A 61 -16.61 5.91 22.08
N ASP A 62 -16.14 6.91 22.83
CA ASP A 62 -16.92 7.65 23.83
C ASP A 62 -17.87 8.68 23.20
N ILE A 63 -18.75 8.22 22.31
CA ILE A 63 -19.78 9.03 21.65
C ILE A 63 -21.10 8.87 22.43
N PRO A 64 -21.67 9.95 23.00
CA PRO A 64 -22.92 9.89 23.77
C PRO A 64 -24.06 9.20 23.00
N VAL A 65 -24.76 8.27 23.65
CA VAL A 65 -25.98 7.64 23.11
C VAL A 65 -27.19 8.45 23.58
N PRO A 66 -28.11 8.90 22.72
CA PRO A 66 -29.27 9.67 23.13
C PRO A 66 -30.21 8.78 23.93
N ASP A 67 -30.69 9.26 25.08
CA ASP A 67 -31.67 8.54 25.88
C ASP A 67 -33.07 8.66 25.24
N PRO A 68 -33.77 7.55 24.93
CA PRO A 68 -35.08 7.59 24.27
C PRO A 68 -36.19 8.27 25.09
N LYS A 69 -35.91 8.69 26.34
CA LYS A 69 -36.89 9.27 27.26
C LYS A 69 -36.81 10.79 27.39
N GLU A 70 -35.78 11.45 26.86
CA GLU A 70 -35.61 12.90 26.99
C GLU A 70 -36.12 13.71 25.77
N ASP A 71 -36.44 13.06 24.65
CA ASP A 71 -36.92 13.69 23.41
C ASP A 71 -38.40 14.18 23.42
N LYS A 72 -38.95 14.55 24.59
CA LYS A 72 -40.30 15.14 24.66
C LYS A 72 -40.33 16.66 24.73
N ASP A 73 -39.21 17.32 25.00
CA ASP A 73 -39.16 18.78 25.07
C ASP A 73 -37.90 19.29 24.37
N GLU A 74 -37.98 19.52 23.06
CA GLU A 74 -37.47 20.73 22.37
C GLU A 74 -37.53 20.54 20.85
N LYS A 75 -38.68 20.90 20.24
CA LYS A 75 -38.71 21.30 18.82
C LYS A 75 -38.01 22.66 18.68
N LYS A 76 -36.68 22.67 18.63
CA LYS A 76 -35.93 23.77 17.99
C LYS A 76 -35.41 23.28 16.65
N LYS A 77 -35.65 24.09 15.63
CA LYS A 77 -34.97 23.99 14.33
C LYS A 77 -33.48 24.22 14.60
N GLU A 78 -32.71 23.17 14.81
CA GLU A 78 -31.25 23.24 14.85
C GLU A 78 -30.70 22.96 13.45
N ASP A 79 -29.71 23.74 13.05
CA ASP A 79 -28.94 23.53 11.83
C ASP A 79 -28.58 22.03 11.72
N GLU A 80 -29.01 21.36 10.65
CA GLU A 80 -28.75 19.93 10.39
C GLU A 80 -27.23 19.58 10.39
N ASP A 81 -26.35 20.58 10.47
CA ASP A 81 -24.90 20.42 10.48
C ASP A 81 -24.28 20.31 11.88
N LYS A 82 -24.98 20.69 12.96
CA LYS A 82 -24.45 20.65 14.33
C LYS A 82 -25.02 19.47 15.12
N GLY A 83 -24.31 18.33 15.06
CA GLY A 83 -24.56 17.20 15.94
C GLY A 83 -24.36 17.52 17.43
N PRO A 84 -24.78 16.63 18.34
CA PRO A 84 -24.62 16.82 19.78
C PRO A 84 -23.15 16.99 20.18
N PRO A 85 -22.87 17.70 21.30
CA PRO A 85 -21.50 17.88 21.78
C PRO A 85 -20.84 16.52 22.06
N CYS A 86 -19.73 16.25 21.37
CA CYS A 86 -18.93 15.04 21.52
C CYS A 86 -17.52 15.39 22.01
N GLY A 87 -16.98 14.60 22.94
CA GLY A 87 -15.58 14.70 23.35
C GLY A 87 -14.62 14.29 22.22
N PRO A 88 -13.30 14.55 22.37
CA PRO A 88 -12.33 14.14 21.35
C PRO A 88 -12.26 12.61 21.25
N VAL A 89 -12.50 12.07 20.04
CA VAL A 89 -12.33 10.64 19.73
C VAL A 89 -10.92 10.40 19.23
N SER A 90 -10.16 9.55 19.92
CA SER A 90 -8.77 9.24 19.57
C SER A 90 -8.64 8.24 18.41
N CYS A 91 -7.43 8.15 17.85
CA CYS A 91 -7.05 7.09 16.93
C CYS A 91 -6.95 5.74 17.66
N ASN A 92 -7.02 4.65 16.91
CA ASN A 92 -6.73 3.32 17.44
C ASN A 92 -5.22 3.14 17.67
N GLU A 93 -4.80 3.13 18.94
CA GLU A 93 -3.37 3.11 19.31
C GLU A 93 -2.63 1.88 18.79
N LYS A 94 -3.26 0.70 18.83
CA LYS A 94 -2.64 -0.55 18.34
C LYS A 94 -2.34 -0.47 16.85
N ILE A 95 -3.30 0.04 16.06
CA ILE A 95 -3.13 0.23 14.62
C ILE A 95 -2.05 1.29 14.36
N VAL A 96 -2.05 2.41 15.09
CA VAL A 96 -1.05 3.46 14.94
C VAL A 96 0.36 2.95 15.20
N ILE A 97 0.58 2.14 16.23
CA ILE A 97 1.89 1.54 16.54
C ILE A 97 2.35 0.61 15.40
N LEU A 98 1.46 -0.22 14.88
CA LEU A 98 1.77 -1.08 13.73
C LEU A 98 2.09 -0.26 12.48
N LEU A 99 1.33 0.80 12.20
CA LEU A 99 1.57 1.71 11.08
C LEU A 99 2.90 2.47 11.22
N GLN A 100 3.32 2.82 12.43
CA GLN A 100 4.63 3.44 12.68
C GLN A 100 5.79 2.51 12.29
N ARG A 101 5.60 1.19 12.40
CA ARG A 101 6.58 0.19 11.95
C ARG A 101 6.45 -0.14 10.46
N LEU A 102 5.24 -0.17 9.92
CA LEU A 102 5.00 -0.49 8.51
C LEU A 102 5.47 0.61 7.55
N LYS A 103 5.21 1.89 7.87
CA LYS A 103 5.56 3.03 7.01
C LYS A 103 7.04 3.06 6.58
N PRO A 104 8.04 2.89 7.47
CA PRO A 104 9.44 2.86 7.05
C PRO A 104 9.77 1.64 6.17
N GLU A 105 9.12 0.48 6.37
CA GLU A 105 9.32 -0.69 5.51
C GLU A 105 8.77 -0.46 4.09
N ILE A 106 7.60 0.18 3.96
CA ILE A 106 7.05 0.59 2.64
C ILE A 106 8.01 1.55 1.94
N LYS A 107 8.49 2.56 2.66
CA LYS A 107 9.43 3.55 2.10
C LYS A 107 10.69 2.85 1.59
N ASP A 108 11.28 1.99 2.41
CA ASP A 108 12.52 1.33 2.06
C ASP A 108 12.39 0.42 0.83
N VAL A 109 11.34 -0.41 0.75
CA VAL A 109 11.17 -1.30 -0.40
C VAL A 109 10.96 -0.52 -1.70
N ILE A 110 10.27 0.64 -1.65
CA ILE A 110 10.11 1.53 -2.81
C ILE A 110 11.45 2.15 -3.23
N GLU A 111 12.26 2.62 -2.27
CA GLU A 111 13.58 3.18 -2.56
C GLU A 111 14.51 2.15 -3.18
N GLN A 112 14.57 0.93 -2.63
CA GLN A 112 15.41 -0.14 -3.17
C GLN A 112 14.91 -0.64 -4.53
N LEU A 113 13.60 -0.78 -4.71
CA LEU A 113 13.01 -1.14 -6.01
C LEU A 113 13.33 -0.10 -7.08
N ASN A 114 13.25 1.20 -6.76
CA ASN A 114 13.59 2.27 -7.69
C ASN A 114 15.08 2.28 -8.05
N LEU A 115 15.97 2.01 -7.08
CA LEU A 115 17.40 1.88 -7.33
C LEU A 115 17.69 0.76 -8.33
N VAL A 116 17.14 -0.44 -8.09
CA VAL A 116 17.35 -1.60 -8.98
C VAL A 116 16.70 -1.40 -10.35
N THR A 117 15.50 -0.80 -10.39
CA THR A 117 14.82 -0.44 -11.64
C THR A 117 15.67 0.50 -12.48
N THR A 118 16.24 1.54 -11.86
CA THR A 118 17.13 2.50 -12.52
C THR A 118 18.41 1.82 -13.01
N TRP A 119 19.01 0.96 -12.19
CA TRP A 119 20.18 0.17 -12.59
C TRP A 119 19.89 -0.65 -13.85
N LEU A 120 18.75 -1.37 -13.89
CA LEU A 120 18.36 -2.23 -15.01
C LEU A 120 18.10 -1.43 -16.28
N GLN A 121 17.38 -0.31 -16.20
CA GLN A 121 17.15 0.58 -17.35
C GLN A 121 18.46 1.05 -17.98
N LEU A 122 19.45 1.37 -17.14
CA LEU A 122 20.78 1.76 -17.60
C LEU A 122 21.59 0.58 -18.16
N GLN A 123 21.15 -0.67 -18.03
CA GLN A 123 21.80 -1.83 -18.70
C GLN A 123 21.22 -2.13 -20.09
N ILE A 124 20.13 -1.46 -20.50
CA ILE A 124 19.52 -1.70 -21.81
C ILE A 124 20.49 -1.22 -22.91
N PRO A 125 20.88 -2.10 -23.86
CA PRO A 125 21.84 -1.76 -24.90
C PRO A 125 21.16 -0.98 -26.03
N ARG A 126 21.96 -0.52 -27.00
CA ARG A 126 21.45 0.07 -28.24
C ARG A 126 20.48 -0.88 -28.95
N ILE A 127 19.34 -0.39 -29.43
CA ILE A 127 18.39 -1.17 -30.22
C ILE A 127 19.04 -1.66 -31.52
N GLU A 128 18.87 -2.95 -31.83
CA GLU A 128 19.36 -3.62 -33.04
C GLU A 128 18.31 -4.63 -33.53
N ASP A 129 18.36 -5.04 -34.80
CA ASP A 129 17.38 -5.96 -35.39
C ASP A 129 17.49 -7.41 -34.88
N GLY A 130 18.65 -7.80 -34.35
CA GLY A 130 18.94 -9.16 -33.90
C GLY A 130 19.68 -9.21 -32.57
N ASN A 131 19.89 -10.42 -32.04
CA ASN A 131 20.55 -10.66 -30.74
C ASN A 131 19.84 -9.96 -29.56
N ASN A 132 18.50 -10.01 -29.55
CA ASN A 132 17.67 -9.33 -28.55
C ASN A 132 17.15 -10.27 -27.44
N PHE A 133 17.61 -11.52 -27.36
CA PHE A 133 17.16 -12.43 -26.30
C PHE A 133 17.46 -11.88 -24.89
N GLY A 134 18.67 -11.39 -24.65
CA GLY A 134 19.00 -10.79 -23.35
C GLY A 134 18.21 -9.51 -23.06
N VAL A 135 17.87 -8.73 -24.10
CA VAL A 135 17.00 -7.55 -23.96
C VAL A 135 15.58 -7.98 -23.56
N ALA A 136 15.04 -9.04 -24.16
CA ALA A 136 13.75 -9.60 -23.75
C ALA A 136 13.76 -10.12 -22.29
N VAL A 137 14.89 -10.65 -21.81
CA VAL A 137 15.05 -10.99 -20.39
C VAL A 137 15.01 -9.73 -19.52
N GLN A 138 15.70 -8.65 -19.92
CA GLN A 138 15.64 -7.36 -19.21
C GLN A 138 14.20 -6.82 -19.17
N GLU A 139 13.49 -6.81 -20.29
CA GLU A 139 12.09 -6.38 -20.39
C GLU A 139 11.19 -7.18 -19.45
N LYS A 140 11.35 -8.51 -19.40
CA LYS A 140 10.50 -9.36 -18.55
C LYS A 140 10.71 -9.10 -17.05
N VAL A 141 11.96 -8.87 -16.64
CA VAL A 141 12.26 -8.51 -15.24
C VAL A 141 11.77 -7.09 -14.93
N PHE A 142 11.90 -6.16 -15.88
CA PHE A 142 11.39 -4.80 -15.74
C PHE A 142 9.85 -4.75 -15.61
N GLU A 143 9.12 -5.59 -16.35
CA GLU A 143 7.67 -5.73 -16.24
C GLU A 143 7.24 -6.11 -14.81
N LEU A 144 7.93 -7.08 -14.21
CA LEU A 144 7.71 -7.46 -12.82
C LEU A 144 8.01 -6.32 -11.85
N MET A 145 9.13 -5.61 -12.03
CA MET A 145 9.48 -4.44 -11.20
C MET A 145 8.40 -3.36 -11.27
N THR A 146 7.86 -3.09 -12.46
CA THR A 146 6.76 -2.14 -12.67
C THR A 146 5.51 -2.58 -11.93
N ALA A 147 5.12 -3.85 -12.02
CA ALA A 147 3.96 -4.38 -11.31
C ALA A 147 4.12 -4.30 -9.78
N LEU A 148 5.33 -4.59 -9.26
CA LEU A 148 5.64 -4.44 -7.85
C LEU A 148 5.58 -2.96 -7.42
N HIS A 149 6.10 -2.04 -8.23
CA HIS A 149 6.07 -0.61 -7.93
C HIS A 149 4.64 -0.10 -7.76
N THR A 150 3.75 -0.39 -8.73
CA THR A 150 2.34 -0.01 -8.65
C THR A 150 1.65 -0.57 -7.40
N LYS A 151 1.94 -1.84 -7.04
CA LYS A 151 1.37 -2.44 -5.82
C LYS A 151 1.84 -1.72 -4.57
N LEU A 152 3.14 -1.44 -4.45
CA LEU A 152 3.75 -0.82 -3.27
C LEU A 152 3.31 0.64 -3.09
N GLU A 153 3.13 1.40 -4.17
CA GLU A 153 2.53 2.75 -4.11
C GLU A 153 1.09 2.71 -3.58
N GLY A 154 0.34 1.65 -3.91
CA GLY A 154 -1.00 1.42 -3.38
C GLY A 154 -1.06 1.25 -1.85
N PHE A 155 0.03 0.82 -1.21
CA PHE A 155 0.08 0.72 0.25
C PHE A 155 0.10 2.10 0.91
N HIS A 156 0.77 3.08 0.30
CA HIS A 156 0.81 4.44 0.84
C HIS A 156 -0.57 5.11 0.79
N THR A 157 -1.32 4.89 -0.30
CA THR A 157 -2.68 5.43 -0.45
C THR A 157 -3.66 4.74 0.48
N GLN A 158 -3.53 3.42 0.71
CA GLN A 158 -4.37 2.68 1.65
C GLN A 158 -4.25 3.23 3.09
N ILE A 159 -3.02 3.50 3.56
CA ILE A 159 -2.82 4.07 4.91
C ILE A 159 -3.51 5.42 5.06
N ALA A 160 -3.40 6.31 4.06
CA ALA A 160 -4.07 7.60 4.09
C ALA A 160 -5.60 7.46 4.06
N LYS A 161 -6.08 6.50 3.26
CA LYS A 161 -7.50 6.18 3.13
C LYS A 161 -8.11 5.70 4.44
N TYR A 162 -7.42 4.85 5.20
CA TYR A 162 -7.87 4.41 6.53
C TYR A 162 -8.17 5.60 7.46
N PHE A 163 -7.24 6.56 7.59
CA PHE A 163 -7.46 7.72 8.45
C PHE A 163 -8.65 8.58 7.98
N SER A 164 -8.82 8.73 6.66
CA SER A 164 -9.94 9.47 6.07
C SER A 164 -11.27 8.78 6.36
N GLU A 165 -11.39 7.49 6.01
CA GLU A 165 -12.64 6.73 6.15
C GLU A 165 -13.03 6.55 7.62
N ARG A 166 -12.05 6.32 8.50
CA ARG A 166 -12.30 6.25 9.95
C ARG A 166 -12.75 7.60 10.49
N GLY A 167 -12.14 8.71 10.06
CA GLY A 167 -12.54 10.06 10.44
C GLY A 167 -13.98 10.38 10.02
N ASP A 168 -14.36 10.00 8.81
CA ASP A 168 -15.72 10.16 8.29
C ASP A 168 -16.72 9.30 9.06
N ALA A 169 -16.37 8.05 9.37
CA ALA A 169 -17.22 7.14 10.16
C ALA A 169 -17.43 7.68 11.60
N VAL A 170 -16.38 8.15 12.26
CA VAL A 170 -16.46 8.81 13.58
C VAL A 170 -17.33 10.06 13.51
N THR A 171 -17.17 10.89 12.47
CA THR A 171 -17.98 12.10 12.28
C THR A 171 -19.46 11.76 12.13
N LYS A 172 -19.78 10.74 11.34
CA LYS A 172 -21.17 10.27 11.17
C LYS A 172 -21.74 9.70 12.47
N ALA A 173 -20.96 8.90 13.20
CA ALA A 173 -21.37 8.37 14.50
C ALA A 173 -21.65 9.48 15.53
N ALA A 174 -20.87 10.55 15.53
CA ALA A 174 -21.07 11.70 16.42
C ALA A 174 -22.26 12.57 16.00
N LYS A 175 -22.48 12.78 14.69
CA LYS A 175 -23.60 13.58 14.17
C LYS A 175 -24.95 12.86 14.23
N GLN A 176 -24.96 11.53 14.15
CA GLN A 176 -26.18 10.72 14.13
C GLN A 176 -26.16 9.61 15.19
N PRO A 177 -26.17 9.95 16.50
CA PRO A 177 -25.97 8.94 17.54
C PRO A 177 -27.13 7.97 17.72
N HIS A 178 -28.30 8.28 17.12
CA HIS A 178 -29.53 7.50 17.13
C HIS A 178 -29.57 6.40 16.05
N VAL A 179 -28.63 6.40 15.10
CA VAL A 179 -28.53 5.34 14.08
C VAL A 179 -27.91 4.11 14.72
N VAL A 180 -28.76 3.26 15.30
CA VAL A 180 -28.43 1.89 15.72
C VAL A 180 -29.08 0.98 14.69
N GLY A 181 -28.27 0.19 13.97
CA GLY A 181 -28.76 -0.64 12.88
C GLY A 181 -29.79 -1.66 13.37
N GLU A 182 -31.07 -1.48 13.02
CA GLU A 182 -32.04 -2.55 13.14
C GLU A 182 -31.73 -3.59 12.05
N THR A 183 -31.38 -4.81 12.45
CA THR A 183 -31.25 -5.93 11.52
C THR A 183 -32.64 -6.31 11.01
N GLN A 184 -33.10 -5.69 9.93
CA GLN A 184 -34.34 -6.11 9.29
C GLN A 184 -34.12 -7.45 8.59
N VAL A 185 -34.61 -8.53 9.20
CA VAL A 185 -34.82 -9.81 8.53
C VAL A 185 -36.02 -9.63 7.59
N GLY A 186 -35.77 -9.24 6.35
CA GLY A 186 -36.80 -9.02 5.34
C GLY A 186 -37.40 -10.34 4.86
N VAL A 187 -38.67 -10.58 5.20
CA VAL A 187 -39.52 -11.53 4.47
C VAL A 187 -40.01 -10.82 3.21
N TYR A 188 -39.62 -11.29 2.04
CA TYR A 188 -40.07 -10.73 0.77
C TYR A 188 -41.51 -11.16 0.46
N GLU A 189 -42.45 -10.21 0.48
CA GLU A 189 -43.71 -10.30 -0.27
C GLU A 189 -43.67 -9.31 -1.42
N GLY A 190 -43.80 -9.84 -2.64
CA GLY A 190 -43.61 -9.07 -3.87
C GLY A 190 -44.73 -8.09 -4.18
N LYS A 191 -44.36 -6.99 -4.87
CA LYS A 191 -45.20 -6.29 -5.84
C LYS A 191 -44.34 -5.42 -6.76
N ASP A 192 -44.60 -5.57 -8.04
CA ASP A 192 -44.01 -4.84 -9.15
C ASP A 192 -44.29 -3.34 -9.06
N THR A 193 -43.24 -2.52 -9.01
CA THR A 193 -43.10 -1.20 -9.65
C THR A 193 -41.70 -0.66 -9.33
N PHE A 194 -40.91 -0.37 -10.37
CA PHE A 194 -39.54 0.13 -10.23
C PHE A 194 -39.52 1.63 -10.54
N GLU A 195 -39.62 2.45 -9.50
CA GLU A 195 -39.22 3.86 -9.56
C GLU A 195 -37.75 3.96 -9.11
N VAL A 196 -36.88 4.47 -9.98
CA VAL A 196 -35.50 4.82 -9.60
C VAL A 196 -35.55 6.16 -8.86
N GLY A 197 -35.75 6.08 -7.55
CA GLY A 197 -35.52 7.20 -6.64
C GLY A 197 -34.03 7.55 -6.53
N PRO A 198 -33.68 8.67 -5.85
CA PRO A 198 -32.28 9.01 -5.59
C PRO A 198 -31.60 7.83 -4.89
N ASP A 199 -30.36 7.57 -5.30
CA ASP A 199 -29.50 6.48 -4.81
C ASP A 199 -29.82 6.14 -3.35
N PRO A 200 -30.34 4.94 -3.03
CA PRO A 200 -30.67 4.58 -1.67
C PRO A 200 -29.35 4.54 -0.93
N GLY A 201 -29.04 5.65 -0.24
CA GLY A 201 -27.87 5.76 0.62
C GLY A 201 -27.76 4.48 1.42
N LEU A 202 -26.54 3.93 1.47
CA LEU A 202 -26.17 2.74 2.23
C LEU A 202 -27.08 2.62 3.47
N PRO A 203 -27.71 1.44 3.70
CA PRO A 203 -28.65 1.26 4.80
C PRO A 203 -28.07 1.92 6.05
N GLN A 204 -28.84 2.79 6.70
CA GLN A 204 -28.46 3.60 7.87
C GLN A 204 -27.80 2.68 8.92
N GLY A 205 -26.51 2.47 8.75
CA GLY A 205 -25.73 1.45 9.43
C GLY A 205 -25.23 2.03 10.73
N ASP A 206 -25.06 1.17 11.74
CA ASP A 206 -24.44 1.56 12.99
C ASP A 206 -23.01 2.08 12.72
N TYR A 207 -22.86 3.41 12.68
CA TYR A 207 -21.58 4.05 12.38
C TYR A 207 -20.53 3.76 13.46
N ARG A 208 -20.94 3.40 14.69
CA ARG A 208 -20.01 2.96 15.74
C ARG A 208 -19.41 1.61 15.38
N GLN A 209 -20.25 0.69 14.91
CA GLN A 209 -19.81 -0.61 14.41
C GLN A 209 -18.89 -0.46 13.18
N LEU A 210 -19.21 0.46 12.25
CA LEU A 210 -18.34 0.76 11.10
C LEU A 210 -16.93 1.19 11.50
N VAL A 211 -16.78 2.03 12.54
CA VAL A 211 -15.44 2.43 13.04
C VAL A 211 -14.63 1.21 13.48
N HIS A 212 -15.26 0.26 14.18
CA HIS A 212 -14.58 -0.95 14.63
C HIS A 212 -14.27 -1.91 13.46
N GLU A 213 -15.15 -2.01 12.47
CA GLU A 213 -14.91 -2.82 11.27
C GLU A 213 -13.75 -2.28 10.43
N LEU A 214 -13.64 -0.95 10.30
CA LEU A 214 -12.49 -0.30 9.66
C LEU A 214 -11.19 -0.58 10.42
N ASP A 215 -11.22 -0.54 11.76
CA ASP A 215 -10.06 -0.88 12.59
C ASP A 215 -9.62 -2.34 12.39
N GLU A 216 -10.56 -3.29 12.37
CA GLU A 216 -10.25 -4.69 12.11
C GLU A 216 -9.76 -4.94 10.67
N ALA A 217 -10.33 -4.25 9.69
CA ALA A 217 -9.92 -4.34 8.29
C ALA A 217 -8.48 -3.83 8.12
N GLU A 218 -8.16 -2.66 8.66
CA GLU A 218 -6.82 -2.08 8.57
C GLU A 218 -5.77 -2.95 9.27
N TYR A 219 -6.10 -3.57 10.41
CA TYR A 219 -5.21 -4.54 11.04
C TYR A 219 -4.87 -5.72 10.12
N ARG A 220 -5.87 -6.28 9.42
CA ARG A 220 -5.66 -7.37 8.46
C ARG A 220 -4.83 -6.90 7.26
N ASP A 221 -5.12 -5.71 6.74
CA ASP A 221 -4.40 -5.12 5.62
C ASP A 221 -2.93 -4.86 5.97
N ILE A 222 -2.64 -4.31 7.16
CA ILE A 222 -1.26 -4.14 7.66
C ILE A 222 -0.50 -5.47 7.63
N ARG A 223 -1.12 -6.54 8.16
CA ARG A 223 -0.48 -7.86 8.18
C ARG A 223 -0.17 -8.36 6.77
N LEU A 224 -1.10 -8.19 5.83
CA LEU A 224 -0.90 -8.54 4.42
C LEU A 224 0.18 -7.68 3.75
N MET A 225 0.19 -6.37 4.01
CA MET A 225 1.20 -5.46 3.49
C MET A 225 2.61 -5.88 3.92
N VAL A 226 2.82 -6.25 5.18
CA VAL A 226 4.12 -6.78 5.65
C VAL A 226 4.52 -8.05 4.90
N MET A 227 3.58 -8.98 4.68
CA MET A 227 3.82 -10.20 3.90
C MET A 227 4.20 -9.89 2.45
N GLU A 228 3.47 -8.98 1.80
CA GLU A 228 3.72 -8.58 0.41
C GLU A 228 5.07 -7.86 0.25
N ILE A 229 5.47 -7.02 1.20
CA ILE A 229 6.79 -6.38 1.21
C ILE A 229 7.90 -7.44 1.31
N ARG A 230 7.78 -8.39 2.24
CA ARG A 230 8.74 -9.50 2.36
C ARG A 230 8.82 -10.31 1.06
N ASN A 231 7.67 -10.64 0.49
CA ASN A 231 7.57 -11.38 -0.76
C ASN A 231 8.19 -10.59 -1.93
N ALA A 232 8.04 -9.27 -1.96
CA ALA A 232 8.66 -8.42 -2.98
C ALA A 232 10.20 -8.53 -2.94
N TYR A 233 10.83 -8.44 -1.76
CA TYR A 233 12.27 -8.66 -1.63
C TYR A 233 12.69 -10.06 -2.10
N ALA A 234 11.96 -11.10 -1.70
CA ALA A 234 12.27 -12.48 -2.08
C ALA A 234 12.15 -12.72 -3.59
N VAL A 235 11.08 -12.21 -4.20
CA VAL A 235 10.82 -12.33 -5.64
C VAL A 235 11.85 -11.54 -6.45
N LEU A 236 12.17 -10.32 -6.06
CA LEU A 236 13.22 -9.51 -6.69
C LEU A 236 14.58 -10.20 -6.59
N TYR A 237 14.94 -10.67 -5.39
CA TYR A 237 16.19 -11.41 -5.16
C TYR A 237 16.30 -12.62 -6.11
N ASP A 238 15.27 -13.47 -6.13
CA ASP A 238 15.27 -14.71 -6.91
C ASP A 238 15.38 -14.46 -8.41
N ILE A 239 14.53 -13.58 -8.96
CA ILE A 239 14.49 -13.34 -10.40
C ILE A 239 15.75 -12.62 -10.89
N ILE A 240 16.28 -11.67 -10.12
CA ILE A 240 17.48 -10.93 -10.53
C ILE A 240 18.69 -11.86 -10.48
N LEU A 241 18.85 -12.64 -9.40
CA LEU A 241 20.00 -13.52 -9.24
C LEU A 241 20.04 -14.60 -10.33
N LYS A 242 18.89 -15.23 -10.65
CA LYS A 242 18.79 -16.24 -11.71
C LYS A 242 19.15 -15.70 -13.08
N ASN A 243 18.89 -14.42 -13.34
CA ASN A 243 19.04 -13.80 -14.66
C ASN A 243 20.21 -12.81 -14.73
N PHE A 244 21.03 -12.68 -13.67
CA PHE A 244 21.98 -11.58 -13.49
C PHE A 244 22.93 -11.39 -14.68
N GLU A 245 23.47 -12.48 -15.23
CA GLU A 245 24.33 -12.46 -16.41
C GLU A 245 23.65 -11.79 -17.62
N LYS A 246 22.38 -12.12 -17.90
CA LYS A 246 21.63 -11.52 -19.01
C LYS A 246 21.18 -10.10 -18.71
N LEU A 247 20.94 -9.76 -17.44
CA LEU A 247 20.61 -8.41 -17.03
C LEU A 247 21.81 -7.47 -17.17
N LYS A 248 23.02 -7.92 -16.82
CA LYS A 248 24.27 -7.15 -16.89
C LYS A 248 24.89 -7.14 -18.29
N LYS A 249 24.83 -8.27 -19.02
CA LYS A 249 25.44 -8.44 -20.35
C LYS A 249 24.43 -9.10 -21.33
N PRO A 250 23.40 -8.36 -21.79
CA PRO A 250 22.31 -8.93 -22.60
C PRO A 250 22.77 -9.53 -23.94
N ARG A 251 23.88 -9.03 -24.49
CA ARG A 251 24.49 -9.53 -25.75
C ARG A 251 25.77 -10.36 -25.53
N GLY A 252 26.10 -10.71 -24.28
CA GLY A 252 27.38 -11.33 -23.91
C GLY A 252 28.54 -10.34 -23.89
N GLU A 253 29.76 -10.85 -23.72
CA GLU A 253 30.96 -10.03 -23.93
C GLU A 253 31.16 -9.84 -25.42
N THR A 254 31.15 -8.59 -25.86
CA THR A 254 31.68 -8.25 -27.18
C THR A 254 33.12 -8.72 -27.20
N LYS A 255 33.41 -9.81 -27.94
CA LYS A 255 34.76 -10.01 -28.47
C LYS A 255 35.04 -8.75 -29.25
N GLY A 256 35.84 -7.85 -28.68
CA GLY A 256 36.26 -6.64 -29.37
C GLY A 256 36.69 -7.06 -30.76
N MET A 257 36.11 -6.44 -31.79
CA MET A 257 36.61 -6.60 -33.15
C MET A 257 38.08 -6.18 -33.10
N ILE A 258 38.96 -7.19 -33.15
CA ILE A 258 40.38 -7.00 -33.37
C ILE A 258 40.45 -6.52 -34.82
N TYR A 259 40.49 -5.21 -35.00
CA TYR A 259 40.86 -4.59 -36.28
C TYR A 259 42.38 -4.67 -36.44
#